data_AF-A0A1A0HDT3-F1
#
_entry.id   AF-A0A1A0HDT3-F1
#
_cell.length_a   1.000
_cell.length_b   1.000
_cell.length_c   1.000
_cell.angle_alpha   90.00
_cell.angle_beta   90.00
_cell.angle_gamma   90.00
#
_symmetry.space_group_name_H-M   'P 1'
#
loop_
_entity.id
_entity.type
_entity.pdbx_description
1 polymer ?
#
loop_
_entity_poly.entity_id
_entity_poly.type
_entity_poly.pdbx_seq_one_letter_code
_entity_poly.pdbx_strand_id
1 'polypeptide(L)'
;MADPQERVYAEFSTFDWSSFTEFKEGLGEILQGHLESLQERDPSVKTIPAAEKQQLTDQAKSFFFCSSTGHILNLDDYYAWKRNNGGKITLLEESSKEEDVSDDKDSSEAPYSSNYQELVDLIVSGKPVPGIKEIPDTVLSDKSSEPKAEKRVKPWEKCAAANKPNVLDMTTS
;
A
#
# COMPACT_ATOMS: atom_id res chain seq x y z
N MET A 1 26.49 -13.02 -7.05
CA MET A 1 25.71 -13.55 -5.91
C MET A 1 24.26 -13.29 -6.28
N ALA A 2 23.43 -14.33 -6.50
CA ALA A 2 22.02 -14.11 -6.78
C ALA A 2 21.38 -13.46 -5.56
N ASP A 3 20.59 -12.40 -5.77
CA ASP A 3 19.94 -11.71 -4.66
C ASP A 3 18.94 -12.66 -3.98
N PRO A 4 18.85 -12.68 -2.64
CA PRO A 4 17.96 -13.60 -1.92
C PRO A 4 16.51 -13.55 -2.40
N GLN A 5 16.03 -12.40 -2.87
CA GLN A 5 14.67 -12.19 -3.33
C GLN A 5 14.43 -12.79 -4.72
N GLU A 6 15.43 -12.80 -5.59
CA GLU A 6 15.36 -13.45 -6.91
C GLU A 6 15.14 -14.97 -6.79
N ARG A 7 15.66 -15.58 -5.72
CA ARG A 7 15.45 -17.01 -5.44
C ARG A 7 13.99 -17.29 -5.11
N VAL A 8 13.38 -16.40 -4.31
CA VAL A 8 11.95 -16.47 -3.96
C VAL A 8 11.09 -16.31 -5.22
N TYR A 9 11.45 -15.38 -6.11
CA TYR A 9 10.76 -15.20 -7.39
C TYR A 9 10.85 -16.41 -8.30
N ALA A 10 12.04 -17.01 -8.40
CA ALA A 10 12.24 -18.24 -9.14
C ALA A 10 11.38 -19.38 -8.56
N GLU A 11 11.37 -19.54 -7.24
CA GLU A 11 10.58 -20.55 -6.54
C GLU A 11 9.08 -20.37 -6.78
N PHE A 12 8.56 -19.14 -6.64
CA PHE A 12 7.18 -18.79 -6.94
C PHE A 12 6.78 -19.14 -8.38
N SER A 13 7.68 -18.90 -9.35
CA SER A 13 7.43 -19.22 -10.75
C SER A 13 7.36 -20.72 -11.04
N THR A 14 8.09 -21.52 -10.27
CA THR A 14 8.14 -23.00 -10.38
C THR A 14 7.13 -23.71 -9.49
N PHE A 15 6.41 -22.97 -8.65
CA PHE A 15 5.52 -23.53 -7.64
C PHE A 15 4.34 -24.28 -8.28
N ASP A 16 4.02 -25.47 -7.76
CA ASP A 16 2.92 -26.30 -8.27
C ASP A 16 1.58 -25.95 -7.59
N TRP A 17 0.86 -25.02 -8.22
CA TRP A 17 -0.49 -24.62 -7.81
C TRP A 17 -1.55 -25.70 -8.01
N SER A 18 -1.26 -26.73 -8.81
CA SER A 18 -2.26 -27.76 -9.16
C SER A 18 -2.41 -28.83 -8.09
N SER A 19 -1.36 -29.07 -7.30
CA SER A 19 -1.37 -30.01 -6.17
C SER A 19 -2.07 -29.45 -4.93
N PHE A 20 -2.13 -28.13 -4.79
CA PHE A 20 -2.60 -27.47 -3.56
C PHE A 20 -4.13 -27.36 -3.51
N THR A 21 -4.78 -28.25 -2.75
CA THR A 21 -6.25 -28.26 -2.59
C THR A 21 -6.77 -27.04 -1.84
N GLU A 22 -6.12 -26.65 -0.74
CA GLU A 22 -6.52 -25.48 0.07
C GLU A 22 -6.54 -24.18 -0.74
N PHE A 23 -5.62 -24.05 -1.70
CA PHE A 23 -5.58 -22.91 -2.61
C PHE A 23 -6.80 -22.89 -3.54
N LYS A 24 -7.20 -24.04 -4.08
CA LYS A 24 -8.37 -24.13 -4.98
C LYS A 24 -9.66 -23.83 -4.24
N GLU A 25 -9.81 -24.36 -3.03
CA GLU A 25 -10.96 -24.10 -2.16
C GLU A 25 -11.00 -22.63 -1.76
N GLY A 26 -9.88 -22.08 -1.25
CA GLY A 26 -9.78 -20.68 -0.87
C GLY A 26 -10.02 -19.72 -2.04
N LEU A 27 -9.48 -20.02 -3.24
CA LEU A 27 -9.76 -19.23 -4.44
C LEU A 27 -11.24 -19.30 -4.82
N GLY A 28 -11.88 -20.46 -4.68
CA GLY A 28 -13.32 -20.62 -4.90
C GLY A 28 -14.15 -19.70 -4.01
N GLU A 29 -13.86 -19.67 -2.71
CA GLU A 29 -14.52 -18.79 -1.73
C GLU A 29 -14.32 -17.31 -2.05
N ILE A 30 -13.09 -16.91 -2.40
CA ILE A 30 -12.77 -15.51 -2.77
C ILE A 30 -13.56 -15.08 -4.02
N LEU A 31 -13.59 -15.94 -5.05
CA LEU A 31 -14.32 -15.64 -6.28
C LEU A 31 -15.83 -15.60 -6.01
N GLN A 32 -16.36 -16.53 -5.22
CA GLN A 32 -17.77 -16.55 -4.87
C GLN A 32 -18.19 -15.30 -4.09
N GLY A 33 -17.44 -14.92 -3.06
CA GLY A 33 -17.70 -13.71 -2.27
C GLY A 33 -17.58 -12.43 -3.11
N HIS A 34 -16.64 -12.39 -4.06
CA HIS A 34 -16.53 -11.26 -4.99
C HIS A 34 -17.74 -11.18 -5.92
N LEU A 35 -18.20 -12.32 -6.46
CA LEU A 35 -19.39 -12.40 -7.30
C LEU A 35 -20.64 -11.94 -6.53
N GLU A 36 -20.80 -12.38 -5.28
CA GLU A 36 -21.90 -11.94 -4.41
C GLU A 36 -21.86 -10.42 -4.18
N SER A 37 -20.68 -9.85 -3.90
CA SER A 37 -20.52 -8.40 -3.74
C SER A 37 -20.83 -7.60 -5.02
N LEU A 38 -20.59 -8.18 -6.20
CA LEU A 38 -21.01 -7.58 -7.46
C LEU A 38 -22.52 -7.67 -7.64
N GLN A 39 -23.13 -8.80 -7.28
CA GLN A 39 -24.58 -9.02 -7.36
C GLN A 39 -25.38 -8.10 -6.44
N GLU A 40 -24.85 -7.78 -5.27
CA GLU A 40 -25.46 -6.80 -4.34
C GLU A 40 -25.54 -5.40 -4.96
N ARG A 41 -24.57 -5.02 -5.79
CA ARG A 41 -24.55 -3.72 -6.48
C ARG A 41 -25.38 -3.75 -7.75
N ASP A 42 -25.26 -4.82 -8.53
CA ASP A 42 -25.99 -5.03 -9.78
C ASP A 42 -26.46 -6.49 -9.89
N PRO A 43 -27.77 -6.75 -9.71
CA PRO A 43 -28.33 -8.10 -9.76
C PRO A 43 -28.29 -8.74 -11.16
N SER A 44 -27.94 -7.99 -12.20
CA SER A 44 -27.77 -8.50 -13.57
C SER A 44 -26.42 -9.21 -13.76
N VAL A 45 -25.43 -8.97 -12.91
CA VAL A 45 -24.08 -9.53 -13.04
C VAL A 45 -24.09 -11.01 -12.63
N LYS A 46 -23.85 -11.90 -13.61
CA LYS A 46 -23.83 -13.36 -13.39
C LYS A 46 -22.42 -13.97 -13.41
N THR A 47 -21.42 -13.21 -13.84
CA THR A 47 -20.06 -13.69 -14.05
C THR A 47 -19.06 -12.60 -13.76
N ILE A 48 -17.94 -12.95 -13.14
CA ILE A 48 -16.82 -12.03 -12.90
C ILE A 48 -16.07 -11.82 -14.23
N PRO A 49 -15.71 -10.57 -14.60
CA PRO A 49 -14.84 -10.29 -15.74
C PRO A 49 -13.52 -11.08 -15.67
N ALA A 50 -13.01 -11.50 -16.83
CA ALA A 50 -11.81 -12.33 -16.90
C ALA A 50 -10.57 -11.65 -16.28
N ALA A 51 -10.43 -10.34 -16.44
CA ALA A 51 -9.34 -9.56 -15.87
C ALA A 51 -9.36 -9.56 -14.33
N GLU A 52 -10.51 -9.29 -13.73
CA GLU A 52 -10.68 -9.31 -12.27
C GLU A 52 -10.46 -10.70 -11.69
N LYS A 53 -10.97 -11.74 -12.37
CA LYS A 53 -10.73 -13.13 -11.99
C LYS A 53 -9.23 -13.46 -11.96
N GLN A 54 -8.48 -13.01 -12.97
CA GLN A 54 -7.01 -13.20 -13.01
C GLN A 54 -6.33 -12.46 -11.86
N GLN A 55 -6.71 -11.21 -11.59
CA GLN A 55 -6.16 -10.43 -10.50
C GLN A 55 -6.38 -11.11 -9.14
N LEU A 56 -7.61 -11.54 -8.85
CA LEU A 56 -7.94 -12.27 -7.61
C LEU A 56 -7.15 -13.57 -7.51
N THR A 57 -6.96 -14.26 -8.64
CA THR A 57 -6.16 -15.48 -8.70
C THR A 57 -4.70 -15.19 -8.35
N ASP A 58 -4.10 -14.13 -8.90
CA ASP A 58 -2.70 -13.81 -8.66
C ASP A 58 -2.46 -13.30 -7.23
N GLN A 59 -3.38 -12.50 -6.69
CA GLN A 59 -3.38 -12.09 -5.28
C GLN A 59 -3.48 -13.29 -4.34
N ALA A 60 -4.37 -14.24 -4.63
CA ALA A 60 -4.49 -15.47 -3.86
C ALA A 60 -3.20 -16.29 -3.92
N LYS A 61 -2.57 -16.41 -5.10
CA LYS A 61 -1.28 -17.10 -5.24
C LYS A 61 -0.21 -16.46 -4.35
N SER A 62 0.00 -15.14 -4.43
CA SER A 62 1.02 -14.50 -3.58
C SER A 62 0.74 -14.70 -2.09
N PHE A 63 -0.52 -14.60 -1.68
CA PHE A 63 -0.90 -14.81 -0.29
C PHE A 63 -0.60 -16.25 0.19
N PHE A 64 -1.03 -17.26 -0.57
CA PHE A 64 -0.81 -18.66 -0.22
C PHE A 64 0.67 -19.05 -0.27
N PHE A 65 1.43 -18.52 -1.23
CA PHE A 65 2.88 -18.75 -1.29
C PHE A 65 3.60 -18.15 -0.09
N CYS A 66 3.29 -16.91 0.27
CA CYS A 66 3.86 -16.27 1.47
C CYS A 66 3.47 -17.04 2.75
N SER A 67 2.23 -17.53 2.82
CA SER A 67 1.74 -18.32 3.96
C SER A 67 2.43 -19.68 4.09
N SER A 68 2.67 -20.36 2.96
CA SER A 68 3.22 -21.72 2.94
C SER A 68 4.75 -21.77 3.09
N THR A 69 5.46 -20.80 2.50
CA THR A 69 6.94 -20.76 2.53
C THR A 69 7.50 -19.87 3.64
N GLY A 70 6.69 -18.94 4.17
CA GLY A 70 7.14 -17.89 5.08
C GLY A 70 7.95 -16.79 4.41
N HIS A 71 8.09 -16.80 3.08
CA HIS A 71 8.73 -15.73 2.33
C HIS A 71 7.80 -14.53 2.15
N ILE A 72 8.40 -13.35 1.98
CA ILE A 72 7.66 -12.13 1.64
C ILE A 72 7.79 -11.93 0.14
N LEU A 73 6.67 -11.98 -0.58
CA LEU A 73 6.60 -11.77 -2.01
C LEU A 73 5.58 -10.68 -2.34
N ASN A 74 6.04 -9.67 -3.07
CA ASN A 74 5.21 -8.66 -3.69
C ASN A 74 5.03 -9.00 -5.18
N LEU A 75 3.78 -9.02 -5.65
CA LEU A 75 3.45 -9.34 -7.04
C LEU A 75 4.00 -8.31 -8.02
N ASP A 76 3.94 -7.03 -7.66
CA ASP A 76 4.40 -5.95 -8.54
C ASP A 76 5.91 -6.05 -8.79
N ASP A 77 6.66 -6.29 -7.72
CA ASP A 77 8.12 -6.48 -7.79
C ASP A 77 8.47 -7.77 -8.55
N TYR A 78 7.70 -8.85 -8.35
CA TYR A 78 7.87 -10.09 -9.13
C TYR A 78 7.64 -9.86 -10.62
N TYR A 79 6.62 -9.08 -11.02
CA TYR A 79 6.36 -8.79 -12.43
C TYR A 79 7.42 -7.88 -13.05
N ALA A 80 7.94 -6.91 -12.29
CA ALA A 80 9.10 -6.12 -12.69
C ALA A 80 10.30 -7.04 -12.92
N TRP A 81 10.67 -7.85 -11.93
CA TRP A 81 11.75 -8.83 -12.03
C TRP A 81 11.58 -9.79 -13.20
N LYS A 82 10.37 -10.33 -13.40
CA LYS A 82 10.06 -11.25 -14.50
C LYS A 82 10.27 -10.59 -15.87
N ARG A 83 9.96 -9.29 -16.01
CA ARG A 83 10.17 -8.52 -17.24
C ARG A 83 11.67 -8.33 -17.53
N ASN A 84 12.48 -8.13 -16.49
CA ASN A 84 13.93 -7.93 -16.59
C ASN A 84 14.72 -9.24 -16.77
N ASN A 85 14.29 -10.34 -16.12
CA ASN A 85 15.03 -11.61 -16.10
C ASN A 85 14.48 -12.66 -17.08
N GLY A 86 13.24 -12.50 -17.58
CA GLY A 86 12.54 -13.47 -18.42
C GLY A 86 12.35 -13.03 -19.88
N GLY A 87 13.23 -12.18 -20.42
CA GLY A 87 13.11 -11.52 -21.72
C GLY A 87 12.67 -12.40 -22.92
N LYS A 88 11.35 -12.57 -23.07
CA LYS A 88 10.63 -12.58 -24.34
C LYS A 88 9.37 -11.75 -24.14
N ILE A 89 9.49 -10.48 -24.50
CA ILE A 89 8.38 -9.55 -24.64
C ILE A 89 7.47 -10.10 -25.75
N THR A 90 6.34 -10.70 -25.40
CA THR A 90 5.16 -10.64 -26.27
C THR A 90 4.33 -9.48 -25.77
N LEU A 91 4.63 -8.33 -26.37
CA LEU A 91 3.81 -7.14 -26.39
C LEU A 91 2.38 -7.53 -26.84
N LEU A 92 1.42 -7.51 -25.92
CA LEU A 92 0.06 -7.12 -26.27
C LEU A 92 -0.24 -5.89 -25.43
N GLU A 93 0.07 -4.76 -26.03
CA GLU A 93 -0.30 -3.43 -25.59
C GLU A 93 -1.70 -3.14 -26.14
N GLU A 94 -2.65 -2.90 -25.26
CA GLU A 94 -3.48 -1.70 -25.26
C GLU A 94 -3.53 -1.26 -23.79
N SER A 95 -3.11 -0.06 -23.39
CA SER A 95 -3.24 1.21 -24.10
C SER A 95 -2.11 2.19 -23.76
N SER A 96 -1.75 2.99 -24.79
CA SER A 96 -1.01 4.28 -24.76
C SER A 96 0.53 4.18 -24.79
N LYS A 97 1.12 3.89 -25.96
CA LYS A 97 1.63 4.85 -26.98
C LYS A 97 2.47 6.01 -26.42
N GLU A 98 3.77 6.02 -26.75
CA GLU A 98 4.44 7.02 -27.60
C GLU A 98 5.91 6.66 -27.90
N GLU A 99 6.31 6.86 -29.15
CA GLU A 99 7.69 6.71 -29.66
C GLU A 99 8.38 8.07 -29.80
N ASP A 100 9.70 8.05 -29.55
CA ASP A 100 10.81 8.78 -30.19
C ASP A 100 10.76 10.32 -30.38
N VAL A 101 11.73 11.02 -29.78
CA VAL A 101 12.80 11.78 -30.48
C VAL A 101 13.86 12.26 -29.45
N SER A 102 15.05 11.71 -29.64
CA SER A 102 16.40 12.31 -29.51
C SER A 102 16.61 13.73 -28.92
N ASP A 103 17.53 13.75 -27.94
CA ASP A 103 18.76 14.58 -27.84
C ASP A 103 18.89 15.62 -26.70
N ASP A 104 19.94 15.33 -25.92
CA ASP A 104 20.84 16.18 -25.12
C ASP A 104 20.37 16.97 -23.88
N LYS A 105 20.80 16.39 -22.75
CA LYS A 105 21.39 16.99 -21.54
C LYS A 105 20.50 17.37 -20.34
N ASP A 106 20.71 16.52 -19.33
CA ASP A 106 20.86 16.83 -17.90
C ASP A 106 19.56 17.00 -17.09
N SER A 107 18.86 15.88 -16.91
CA SER A 107 17.86 15.75 -15.85
C SER A 107 17.65 14.28 -15.51
N SER A 108 18.44 13.79 -14.55
CA SER A 108 18.37 12.44 -13.98
C SER A 108 17.20 12.30 -13.00
N GLU A 109 16.01 12.76 -13.37
CA GLU A 109 14.83 12.65 -12.53
C GLU A 109 13.66 12.20 -13.40
N ALA A 110 12.97 11.13 -12.96
CA ALA A 110 11.79 10.64 -13.65
C ALA A 110 10.81 11.80 -13.87
N PRO A 111 10.11 11.88 -15.02
CA PRO A 111 9.18 12.95 -15.27
C PRO A 111 8.14 12.97 -14.14
N TYR A 112 8.15 14.06 -13.37
CA TYR A 112 7.15 14.27 -12.35
C TYR A 112 5.75 14.17 -12.95
N SER A 113 4.79 13.65 -12.18
CA SER A 113 3.41 13.58 -12.64
C SER A 113 2.91 14.96 -13.08
N SER A 114 1.99 14.99 -14.05
CA SER A 114 1.42 16.23 -14.61
C SER A 114 0.95 17.20 -13.53
N ASN A 115 0.33 16.68 -12.47
CA ASN A 115 -0.11 17.48 -11.32
C ASN A 115 1.07 18.16 -10.58
N TYR A 116 2.18 17.46 -10.38
CA TYR A 116 3.33 18.03 -9.69
C TYR A 116 4.01 19.12 -10.55
N GLN A 117 4.11 18.92 -11.86
CA GLN A 117 4.67 19.91 -12.78
C GLN A 117 3.84 21.21 -12.77
N GLU A 118 2.51 21.09 -12.79
CA GLU A 118 1.61 22.25 -12.66
C GLU A 118 1.83 22.99 -11.33
N LEU A 119 1.98 22.27 -10.22
CA LEU A 119 2.27 22.88 -8.92
C LEU A 119 3.63 23.59 -8.90
N VAL A 120 4.67 23.00 -9.48
CA VAL A 120 5.99 23.63 -9.58
C VAL A 120 5.92 24.92 -10.40
N ASP A 121 5.20 24.92 -11.52
CA ASP A 121 5.01 26.14 -12.33
C ASP A 121 4.25 27.22 -11.55
N LEU A 122 3.20 26.87 -10.79
CA LEU A 122 2.49 27.81 -9.93
C LEU A 122 3.44 28.43 -8.87
N ILE A 123 4.31 27.63 -8.27
CA ILE A 123 5.28 28.08 -7.26
C ILE A 123 6.33 29.01 -7.90
N VAL A 124 6.94 28.59 -9.01
CA VAL A 124 8.00 29.35 -9.70
C VAL A 124 7.46 30.66 -10.26
N SER A 125 6.22 30.66 -10.78
CA SER A 125 5.55 31.87 -11.28
C SER A 125 4.96 32.76 -10.18
N GLY A 126 5.03 32.34 -8.91
CA GLY A 126 4.51 33.10 -7.77
C GLY A 126 2.98 33.20 -7.75
N LYS A 127 2.27 32.29 -8.43
CA LYS A 127 0.81 32.25 -8.43
C LYS A 127 0.29 31.58 -7.15
N PRO A 128 -0.85 32.04 -6.61
CA PRO A 128 -1.42 31.44 -5.40
C PRO A 128 -1.83 29.99 -5.65
N VAL A 129 -1.38 29.09 -4.77
CA VAL A 129 -1.72 27.66 -4.85
C VAL A 129 -3.17 27.47 -4.37
N PRO A 130 -4.02 26.79 -5.15
CA PRO A 130 -5.42 26.60 -4.80
C PRO A 130 -5.57 25.79 -3.50
N GLY A 131 -6.52 26.21 -2.65
CA GLY A 131 -6.85 25.53 -1.40
C GLY A 131 -6.02 25.92 -0.17
N ILE A 132 -4.96 26.72 -0.35
CA ILE A 132 -4.19 27.27 0.78
C ILE A 132 -4.90 28.52 1.31
N LYS A 133 -5.18 28.54 2.60
CA LYS A 133 -5.68 29.73 3.30
C LYS A 133 -4.49 30.55 3.79
N GLU A 134 -4.47 31.83 3.47
CA GLU A 134 -3.48 32.76 4.02
C GLU A 134 -3.68 32.89 5.54
N ILE A 135 -2.65 32.54 6.30
CA ILE A 135 -2.61 32.75 7.74
C ILE A 135 -1.93 34.10 7.96
N PRO A 136 -2.61 35.10 8.54
CA PRO A 136 -1.96 36.35 8.89
C PRO A 136 -0.95 36.10 10.02
N ASP A 137 0.20 36.77 9.97
CA ASP A 137 1.25 36.72 11.01
C ASP A 137 0.78 37.25 12.38
N THR A 138 -0.44 37.78 12.46
CA THR A 138 -1.06 38.28 13.67
C THR A 138 -1.68 37.14 14.48
N VAL A 139 -1.18 36.94 15.70
CA VAL A 139 -1.84 36.08 16.68
C VAL A 139 -3.18 36.70 17.06
N LEU A 140 -4.28 36.07 16.65
CA LEU A 140 -5.64 36.45 17.05
C LEU A 140 -5.88 35.99 18.49
N SER A 141 -5.50 36.82 19.46
CA SER A 141 -5.63 36.58 20.90
C SER A 141 -7.05 36.16 21.32
N ASP A 142 -8.06 36.67 20.61
CA ASP A 142 -9.47 36.56 21.03
C ASP A 142 -10.14 35.25 20.59
N LYS A 143 -9.45 34.39 19.82
CA LYS A 143 -9.93 33.08 19.36
C LYS A 143 -9.15 31.90 19.96
N SER A 144 -8.32 32.14 20.98
CA SER A 144 -7.67 31.05 21.70
C SER A 144 -8.69 30.31 22.56
N SER A 145 -8.93 29.04 22.26
CA SER A 145 -9.76 28.17 23.12
C SER A 145 -8.89 27.55 24.21
N GLU A 146 -9.22 27.80 25.47
CA GLU A 146 -8.57 27.10 26.59
C GLU A 146 -9.03 25.63 26.63
N PRO A 147 -8.11 24.67 26.83
CA PRO A 147 -8.48 23.27 26.95
C PRO A 147 -9.29 23.04 28.25
N LYS A 148 -10.62 22.94 28.12
CA LYS A 148 -11.54 22.70 29.24
C LYS A 148 -11.76 21.20 29.55
N ALA A 149 -11.29 20.31 28.68
CA ALA A 149 -11.50 18.88 28.84
C ALA A 149 -10.51 18.26 29.84
N GLU A 150 -11.02 17.42 30.74
CA GLU A 150 -10.20 16.68 31.68
C GLU A 150 -9.27 15.71 30.94
N LYS A 151 -7.99 15.70 31.33
CA LYS A 151 -6.98 14.81 30.73
C LYS A 151 -7.29 13.36 31.10
N ARG A 152 -7.87 12.61 30.17
CA ARG A 152 -8.14 11.18 30.37
C ARG A 152 -6.84 10.42 30.54
N VAL A 153 -6.71 9.78 31.71
CA VAL A 153 -5.60 8.89 32.05
C VAL A 153 -5.69 7.64 31.17
N LYS A 154 -4.56 7.27 30.56
CA LYS A 154 -4.49 6.13 29.65
C LYS A 154 -4.69 4.84 30.43
N PRO A 155 -5.31 3.79 29.87
CA PRO A 155 -5.67 2.58 30.62
C PRO A 155 -4.49 1.90 31.33
N TRP A 156 -3.29 1.97 30.74
CA TRP A 156 -2.06 1.42 31.32
C TRP A 156 -1.51 2.23 32.50
N GLU A 157 -1.89 3.50 32.65
CA GLU A 157 -1.48 4.33 33.78
C GLU A 157 -2.24 3.97 35.08
N LYS A 158 -3.39 3.28 34.98
CA LYS A 158 -4.18 2.86 36.15
C LYS A 158 -3.54 1.71 36.93
N CYS A 159 -2.76 0.85 36.27
CA CYS A 159 -2.17 -0.34 36.91
C CYS A 159 -0.84 -0.04 37.62
N ALA A 160 -0.14 1.03 37.26
CA ALA A 160 1.17 1.38 37.85
C ALA A 160 1.08 2.05 39.23
N ALA A 161 -0.10 2.51 39.66
CA ALA A 161 -0.28 3.20 40.93
C ALA A 161 -0.35 2.26 42.16
N ALA A 162 -0.50 0.95 41.96
CA ALA A 162 -0.70 -0.01 43.05
C ALA A 162 0.59 -0.48 43.76
N ASN A 163 1.78 -0.09 43.29
CA ASN A 163 3.03 -0.52 43.91
C ASN A 163 3.99 0.65 44.11
N LYS A 164 3.67 1.51 45.07
CA LYS A 164 4.66 2.34 45.75
C LYS A 164 4.76 1.82 47.19
N PRO A 165 5.85 1.16 47.60
CA PRO A 165 6.03 0.83 49.01
C PRO A 165 6.10 2.12 49.81
N ASN A 166 5.23 2.23 50.81
CA ASN A 166 5.18 3.33 51.76
C ASN A 166 6.45 3.28 52.63
N VAL A 167 7.35 4.25 52.45
CA VAL A 167 8.68 4.29 53.07
C VAL A 167 8.66 4.74 54.55
N LEU A 168 7.49 4.66 55.22
CA LEU A 168 7.28 5.29 56.53
C LEU A 168 7.29 4.34 57.74
N ASP A 169 7.43 3.03 57.57
CA ASP A 169 7.42 2.07 58.70
C ASP A 169 8.81 1.58 59.15
N MET A 170 9.91 2.25 58.79
CA MET A 170 11.28 1.84 59.17
C MET A 170 11.99 2.72 60.22
N THR A 171 11.26 3.53 60.99
CA THR A 171 11.85 4.26 62.12
C THR A 171 10.91 4.32 63.32
N THR A 172 11.01 3.37 64.26
CA THR A 172 11.02 3.67 65.70
C THR A 172 11.49 2.45 66.50
N SER A 173 12.29 2.76 67.50
CA SER A 173 13.18 1.93 68.32
C SER A 173 12.54 0.83 69.16
#